data_AF-A0A9X1QA64-F1
#
_entry.id   AF-A0A9X1QA64-F1
#
_cell.length_a   1.000
_cell.length_b   1.000
_cell.length_c   1.000
_cell.angle_alpha   90.00
_cell.angle_beta   90.00
_cell.angle_gamma   90.00
#
_symmetry.space_group_name_H-M   'P 1'
#
loop_
_entity.id
_entity.type
_entity.pdbx_description
1 polymer ?
#
loop_
_entity_poly.entity_id
_entity_poly.type
_entity_poly.pdbx_seq_one_letter_code
_entity_poly.pdbx_strand_id
1 'polypeptide(L)' 'MFGKVEELAQQIRLNIAEACQKGYERKDLIFLIQLMIKDFSAIKGSPFRIAIDNVITSESAKYGHINLSAAELEEVWKEV' A
#
# COMPACT_ATOMS: atom_id res chain seq x y z
N MET A 1 -15.43 -9.20 6.63
CA MET A 1 -14.02 -9.36 6.19
C MET A 1 -13.79 -8.67 4.87
N PHE A 2 -14.52 -9.00 3.80
CA PHE A 2 -14.43 -8.32 2.50
C PHE A 2 -14.59 -6.79 2.56
N GLY A 3 -15.63 -6.26 3.22
CA GLY A 3 -15.84 -4.81 3.30
C GLY A 3 -14.67 -4.03 3.94
N LYS A 4 -13.97 -4.63 4.91
CA LYS A 4 -12.78 -4.04 5.54
C LYS A 4 -11.57 -4.00 4.59
N VAL A 5 -11.42 -5.03 3.75
CA VAL A 5 -10.36 -5.10 2.73
C VAL A 5 -10.59 -4.05 1.65
N GLU A 6 -11.85 -3.88 1.23
CA GLU A 6 -12.22 -2.89 0.21
C GLU A 6 -12.06 -1.45 0.71
N GLU A 7 -12.42 -1.20 1.97
CA GLU A 7 -12.16 0.07 2.66
C GLU A 7 -10.66 0.38 2.74
N LEU A 8 -9.83 -0.60 3.16
CA LEU A 8 -8.37 -0.45 3.15
C LEU A 8 -7.84 -0.16 1.75
N ALA A 9 -8.31 -0.88 0.73
CA ALA A 9 -7.90 -0.66 -0.64
C ALA A 9 -8.25 0.76 -1.11
N GLN A 10 -9.41 1.29 -0.72
CA GLN A 10 -9.78 2.67 -1.02
C GLN A 10 -8.89 3.67 -0.29
N GLN A 11 -8.63 3.46 1.00
CA GLN A 11 -7.72 4.29 1.79
C GLN A 11 -6.33 4.32 1.15
N ILE A 12 -5.77 3.17 0.78
CA ILE A 12 -4.44 3.05 0.14
C ILE A 12 -4.41 3.88 -1.15
N ARG A 13 -5.46 3.80 -1.97
CA ARG A 13 -5.52 4.58 -3.22
C ARG A 13 -5.44 6.09 -2.98
N LEU A 14 -6.23 6.57 -2.03
CA LEU A 14 -6.29 7.99 -1.69
C LEU A 14 -4.95 8.49 -1.13
N ASN A 15 -4.36 7.73 -0.21
CA ASN A 15 -3.10 8.10 0.42
C ASN A 15 -1.91 8.05 -0.55
N ILE A 16 -1.85 7.07 -1.45
CA ILE A 16 -0.83 7.03 -2.52
C ILE A 16 -0.99 8.25 -3.44
N ALA A 17 -2.21 8.57 -3.87
CA ALA A 17 -2.47 9.72 -4.73
C ALA A 17 -2.01 11.03 -4.07
N GLU A 18 -2.36 11.21 -2.80
CA GLU A 18 -2.00 12.39 -2.01
C GLU A 18 -0.48 12.47 -1.78
N ALA A 19 0.16 11.37 -1.39
CA ALA A 19 1.60 11.30 -1.17
C ALA A 19 2.39 11.63 -2.44
N CYS A 20 1.97 11.08 -3.59
CA CYS A 20 2.56 11.39 -4.89
C CYS A 20 2.40 12.88 -5.25
N GLN A 21 1.22 13.47 -5.02
CA GLN A 21 0.99 14.90 -5.25
C GLN A 21 1.86 15.78 -4.35
N LYS A 22 2.10 15.35 -3.11
CA LYS A 22 2.96 16.03 -2.14
C LYS A 22 4.46 15.79 -2.36
N GLY A 23 4.83 14.97 -3.34
CA GLY A 23 6.24 14.68 -3.66
C GLY A 23 6.93 13.81 -2.62
N TYR A 24 6.21 12.89 -1.98
CA TYR A 24 6.79 11.96 -1.01
C TYR A 24 7.91 11.15 -1.64
N GLU A 25 8.97 10.91 -0.87
CA GLU A 25 9.98 9.94 -1.26
C GLU A 25 9.45 8.53 -1.07
N ARG A 26 10.12 7.57 -1.73
CA ARG A 26 9.69 6.17 -1.71
C ARG A 26 9.61 5.58 -0.30
N LYS A 27 10.56 5.92 0.56
CA LYS A 27 10.60 5.43 1.96
C LYS A 27 9.41 5.95 2.76
N ASP A 28 9.03 7.21 2.55
CA ASP A 28 7.88 7.82 3.22
C ASP A 28 6.58 7.17 2.74
N LEU A 29 6.48 6.84 1.45
CA LEU A 29 5.34 6.11 0.92
C LEU A 29 5.24 4.71 1.53
N ILE A 30 6.35 3.97 1.59
CA ILE A 30 6.39 2.63 2.20
C ILE A 30 5.94 2.70 3.66
N PHE A 31 6.47 3.66 4.42
CA PHE A 31 6.12 3.85 5.83
C PHE A 31 4.64 4.22 6.01
N LEU A 32 4.11 5.13 5.19
CA LEU A 32 2.69 5.49 5.19
C LEU A 32 1.81 4.24 4.98
N ILE A 33 2.13 3.43 3.98
CA ILE A 33 1.35 2.23 3.69
C ILE A 33 1.49 1.19 4.82
N GLN A 34 2.67 1.03 5.42
CA GLN A 34 2.85 0.16 6.59
C GLN A 34 1.93 0.57 7.76
N LEU A 35 1.85 1.87 8.07
CA LEU A 35 0.95 2.38 9.11
C LEU A 35 -0.51 2.04 8.84
N MET A 36 -0.93 2.11 7.58
CA MET A 36 -2.32 1.81 7.19
C MET A 36 -2.65 0.32 7.30
N ILE A 37 -1.70 -0.55 6.95
CA ILE A 37 -1.94 -2.00 6.93
C ILE A 37 -1.68 -2.64 8.31
N LYS A 38 -1.02 -1.93 9.23
CA LYS A 38 -0.77 -2.39 10.61
C LYS A 38 -2.05 -2.85 11.31
N ASP A 39 -3.14 -2.11 11.15
CA ASP A 39 -4.45 -2.44 11.72
C ASP A 39 -5.15 -3.63 11.04
N PHE A 40 -4.57 -4.12 9.95
CA PHE A 40 -5.07 -5.19 9.11
C PHE A 40 -4.06 -6.35 8.98
N SER A 41 -3.29 -6.61 10.03
CA SER A 41 -2.25 -7.67 10.06
C SER A 41 -2.74 -9.05 9.60
N ALA A 42 -4.02 -9.38 9.82
CA ALA A 42 -4.65 -10.61 9.34
C ALA A 42 -4.67 -10.75 7.80
N ILE A 43 -4.57 -9.65 7.05
CA ILE A 43 -4.52 -9.68 5.58
C ILE A 43 -3.23 -10.31 5.08
N LYS A 44 -2.10 -10.10 5.77
CA LYS A 44 -0.76 -10.56 5.36
C LYS A 44 -0.71 -12.08 5.11
N GLY A 45 -1.40 -12.86 5.93
CA GLY A 45 -1.48 -14.31 5.82
C GLY A 45 -2.64 -14.82 4.96
N SER A 46 -3.37 -13.93 4.29
CA SER A 46 -4.60 -14.25 3.57
C SER A 46 -4.46 -14.06 2.05
N PRO A 47 -5.36 -14.65 1.24
CA PRO A 47 -5.41 -14.39 -0.20
C PRO A 47 -5.65 -12.91 -0.56
N PHE A 48 -6.18 -12.11 0.36
CA PHE A 48 -6.43 -10.68 0.15
C PHE A 48 -5.15 -9.85 0.04
N ARG A 49 -4.01 -10.37 0.51
CA ARG A 49 -2.71 -9.72 0.33
C ARG A 49 -2.43 -9.42 -1.14
N ILE A 50 -2.66 -10.38 -2.03
CA ILE A 50 -2.45 -10.21 -3.48
C ILE A 50 -3.32 -9.08 -4.03
N ALA A 51 -4.55 -8.95 -3.55
CA ALA A 51 -5.43 -7.86 -3.96
C ALA A 51 -4.90 -6.49 -3.50
N ILE A 52 -4.41 -6.39 -2.27
CA ILE A 52 -3.80 -5.15 -1.75
C ILE A 52 -2.49 -4.82 -2.47
N ASP A 53 -1.64 -5.81 -2.72
CA ASP A 53 -0.39 -5.68 -3.48
C ASP A 53 -0.65 -5.13 -4.89
N ASN A 54 -1.68 -5.64 -5.57
CA ASN A 54 -2.12 -5.12 -6.86
C ASN A 54 -2.63 -3.68 -6.78
N VAL A 55 -3.33 -3.31 -5.71
CA VAL A 55 -3.79 -1.93 -5.50
C VAL A 55 -2.62 -0.99 -5.30
N ILE A 56 -1.66 -1.36 -4.45
CA ILE A 56 -0.46 -0.55 -4.20
C ILE A 56 0.31 -0.35 -5.50
N THR A 57 0.66 -1.43 -6.19
CA THR A 57 1.48 -1.37 -7.42
C THR A 57 0.77 -0.61 -8.54
N SER A 58 -0.50 -0.90 -8.81
CA SER A 58 -1.26 -0.23 -9.87
C SER A 58 -1.49 1.25 -9.59
N GLU A 59 -1.78 1.63 -8.35
CA GLU A 59 -2.01 3.03 -8.01
C GLU A 59 -0.70 3.83 -8.05
N SER A 60 0.39 3.28 -7.50
CA SER A 60 1.69 3.95 -7.49
C SER A 60 2.23 4.15 -8.92
N ALA A 61 2.03 3.17 -9.81
CA ALA A 61 2.43 3.24 -11.21
C ALA A 61 1.73 4.35 -12.00
N LYS A 62 0.52 4.78 -11.63
CA LYS A 62 -0.20 5.88 -12.30
C LYS A 62 0.54 7.20 -12.24
N TYR A 63 1.30 7.43 -11.16
CA TYR A 63 1.98 8.69 -10.93
C TYR A 63 3.43 8.68 -11.45
N GLY A 64 3.88 7.58 -12.05
CA GLY A 64 5.17 7.44 -12.77
C GLY A 64 6.44 7.53 -11.91
N HIS A 65 6.37 8.17 -10.74
CA HIS A 65 7.51 8.43 -9.85
C HIS A 65 7.80 7.29 -8.88
N ILE A 66 6.80 6.49 -8.51
CA ILE A 66 6.94 5.45 -7.51
C ILE A 66 6.35 4.15 -8.06
N ASN A 67 7.19 3.32 -8.68
CA ASN A 67 6.85 1.93 -8.91
C ASN A 67 7.61 1.12 -7.87
N LEU A 68 6.91 0.59 -6.85
CA LEU A 68 7.55 -0.21 -5.82
C LEU A 68 8.03 -1.53 -6.45
N SER A 69 9.30 -1.83 -6.26
CA SER A 69 9.88 -3.14 -6.58
C SER A 69 9.23 -4.23 -5.73
N ALA A 70 9.38 -5.49 -6.13
CA ALA A 70 8.92 -6.62 -5.33
C ALA A 70 9.52 -6.62 -3.90
N ALA A 71 10.78 -6.20 -3.75
CA ALA A 71 11.43 -6.10 -2.44
C ALA A 71 10.80 -5.01 -1.56
N GLU A 72 10.48 -3.85 -2.15
CA GLU A 72 9.83 -2.74 -1.44
C GLU A 72 8.36 -3.08 -1.11
N LEU A 73 7.69 -3.86 -1.95
CA LEU A 73 6.36 -4.37 -1.67
C LEU A 73 6.39 -5.37 -0.50
N GLU A 74 7.41 -6.23 -0.40
CA GLU A 74 7.62 -7.06 0.79
C GLU A 74 7.91 -6.21 2.04
N GLU A 75 8.62 -5.09 1.91
CA GLU A 75 8.86 -4.17 3.01
C GLU A 75 7.59 -3.54 3.56
N VAL A 76 6.62 -3.23 2.70
CA VAL A 76 5.29 -2.72 3.13
C VAL A 76 4.60 -3.66 4.14
N TRP A 77 4.89 -4.97 4.09
CA TRP A 77 4.32 -5.96 5.02
C TRP A 77 5.21 -6.26 6.24
N LYS A 78 6.37 -5.62 6.38
CA LYS A 78 7.20 -5.71 7.59
C LYS A 78 6.59 -4.85 8.68
N GLU A 79 6.59 -5.37 9.90
CA GLU A 79 6.11 -4.63 11.06
C GLU A 79 7.06 -3.47 11.38
N VAL A 80 6.48 -2.31 11.68
CA VAL A 80 7.14 -1.09 12.18
C VAL A 80 6.77 -0.82 13.63
#